data_AF-A0A2K0Y5J4-F1
#
_entry.id   AF-A0A2K0Y5J4-F1
#
_cell.length_a   1.000
_cell.length_b   1.000
_cell.length_c   1.000
_cell.angle_alpha   90.00
_cell.angle_beta   90.00
_cell.angle_gamma   90.00
#
_symmetry.space_group_name_H-M   'P 1'
#
loop_
_entity.id
_entity.type
_entity.pdbx_description
1 polymer ?
#
loop_
_entity_poly.entity_id
_entity_poly.type
_entity_poly.pdbx_seq_one_letter_code
_entity_poly.pdbx_strand_id
1 'polypeptide(L)'
;MRIRADEHVAEAIIKAVREIALRDGWALDSVVSARQAGKSDVHWITEFMADGGDAILSADRDFLENPPQVDAVFRTGAKVIHLPPKWGQAKGTMQSAHILMWWARIEECILAMKPRQCFRPPWNINETGELQPVAIDFQSAQKKLKKAAKKGKAS
;
A
#
# COMPACT_ATOMS: atom_id res chain seq x y z
N MET A 1 13.06 -3.27 -8.15
CA MET A 1 11.97 -3.29 -7.14
C MET A 1 10.70 -2.76 -7.78
N ARG A 2 9.55 -3.41 -7.57
CA ARG A 2 8.26 -3.04 -8.14
C ARG A 2 7.28 -2.68 -7.04
N ILE A 3 6.75 -1.46 -7.11
CA ILE A 3 5.72 -0.95 -6.20
C ILE A 3 4.43 -0.74 -7.00
N ARG A 4 3.30 -1.13 -6.42
CA ARG A 4 1.97 -0.86 -6.98
C ARG A 4 1.13 -0.02 -6.01
N ALA A 5 0.67 1.12 -6.47
CA ALA A 5 -0.25 1.98 -5.73
C ALA A 5 -1.71 1.56 -5.94
N ASP A 6 -2.52 1.69 -4.88
CA ASP A 6 -3.98 1.54 -4.97
C ASP A 6 -4.64 2.72 -5.72
N GLU A 7 -5.96 2.66 -5.86
CA GLU A 7 -6.75 3.68 -6.56
C GLU A 7 -6.90 5.01 -5.81
N HIS A 8 -6.48 5.05 -4.54
CA HIS A 8 -6.57 6.25 -3.70
C HIS A 8 -5.36 7.18 -3.89
N VAL A 9 -4.34 6.75 -4.64
CA VAL A 9 -3.22 7.60 -5.04
C VAL A 9 -3.41 8.07 -6.48
N ALA A 10 -3.59 9.38 -6.67
CA ALA A 10 -3.85 9.95 -7.99
C ALA A 10 -2.68 9.72 -8.97
N GLU A 11 -3.00 9.42 -10.24
CA GLU A 11 -1.99 9.19 -11.30
C GLU A 11 -0.99 10.34 -11.45
N ALA A 12 -1.43 11.59 -11.25
CA ALA A 12 -0.54 12.74 -11.31
C ALA A 12 0.54 12.72 -10.22
N ILE A 13 0.21 12.19 -9.03
CA ILE A 13 1.16 12.02 -7.92
C ILE A 13 2.12 10.87 -8.24
N ILE A 14 1.61 9.76 -8.75
CA ILE A 14 2.43 8.62 -9.20
C ILE A 14 3.44 9.08 -10.26
N LYS A 15 2.98 9.84 -11.25
CA LYS A 15 3.83 10.44 -12.28
C LYS A 15 4.90 11.35 -11.66
N ALA A 16 4.51 12.25 -10.75
CA ALA A 16 5.46 13.15 -10.09
C ALA A 16 6.55 12.38 -9.34
N VAL A 17 6.19 11.31 -8.62
CA VAL A 17 7.17 10.45 -7.94
C VAL A 17 8.13 9.80 -8.93
N ARG A 18 7.60 9.22 -10.03
CA ARG A 18 8.43 8.60 -11.08
C ARG A 18 9.43 9.57 -11.71
N GLU A 19 9.01 10.81 -11.93
CA GLU A 19 9.83 11.81 -12.64
C GLU A 19 10.84 12.51 -11.74
N ILE A 20 10.55 12.64 -10.44
CA ILE A 20 11.33 13.50 -9.53
C ILE A 20 12.15 12.69 -8.53
N ALA A 21 11.61 11.59 -7.99
CA ALA A 21 12.12 10.98 -6.77
C ALA A 21 12.45 9.48 -6.88
N LEU A 22 11.88 8.77 -7.88
CA LEU A 22 12.06 7.34 -8.04
C LEU A 22 13.50 7.00 -8.41
N ARG A 23 14.11 6.08 -7.66
CA ARG A 23 15.50 5.64 -7.90
C ARG A 23 15.59 4.69 -9.09
N ASP A 24 16.73 4.68 -9.78
CA ASP A 24 17.03 3.73 -10.84
C ASP A 24 16.84 2.27 -10.37
N GLY A 25 16.27 1.43 -11.25
CA GLY A 25 15.94 0.03 -10.94
C GLY A 25 14.65 -0.16 -10.13
N TRP A 26 13.94 0.92 -9.81
CA TRP A 26 12.60 0.88 -9.25
C TRP A 26 11.54 1.13 -10.32
N ALA A 27 10.39 0.51 -10.13
CA ALA A 27 9.19 0.75 -10.91
C ALA A 27 8.05 1.09 -9.94
N LEU A 28 7.32 2.15 -10.25
CA LEU A 28 6.09 2.53 -9.56
C LEU A 28 4.98 2.69 -10.59
N ASP A 29 3.94 1.89 -10.44
CA ASP A 29 2.70 1.99 -11.20
C ASP A 29 1.50 1.96 -10.25
N SER A 30 0.29 2.09 -10.80
CA SER A 30 -0.97 2.05 -10.05
C SER A 30 -1.89 0.96 -10.57
N VAL A 31 -2.93 0.62 -9.80
CA VAL A 31 -4.01 -0.25 -10.28
C VAL A 31 -4.71 0.34 -11.51
N VAL A 32 -4.77 1.67 -11.62
CA VAL A 32 -5.39 2.37 -12.76
C VAL A 32 -4.56 2.16 -14.04
N SER A 33 -3.27 2.48 -13.99
CA SER A 33 -2.35 2.32 -15.13
C SER A 33 -2.22 0.85 -15.56
N ALA A 34 -2.37 -0.09 -14.63
CA ALA A 34 -2.40 -1.52 -14.90
C ALA A 34 -3.76 -2.07 -15.38
N ARG A 35 -4.76 -1.20 -15.61
CA ARG A 35 -6.13 -1.57 -16.02
C ARG A 35 -6.80 -2.55 -15.04
N GLN A 36 -6.47 -2.44 -13.76
CA GLN A 36 -7.03 -3.20 -12.64
C GLN A 36 -7.96 -2.34 -11.77
N ALA A 37 -8.26 -1.09 -12.16
CA ALA A 37 -9.21 -0.24 -11.47
C ALA A 37 -10.58 -0.92 -11.32
N GLY A 38 -11.17 -0.87 -10.12
CA GLY A 38 -12.45 -1.52 -9.81
C GLY A 38 -12.41 -3.04 -9.67
N LYS A 39 -11.24 -3.69 -9.85
CA LYS A 39 -11.07 -5.08 -9.39
C LYS A 39 -11.02 -5.08 -7.86
N SER A 40 -11.51 -6.15 -7.24
CA SER A 40 -11.41 -6.29 -5.78
C SER A 40 -9.94 -6.28 -5.35
N ASP A 41 -9.66 -5.66 -4.20
CA ASP A 41 -8.28 -5.46 -3.74
C ASP A 41 -7.48 -6.75 -3.59
N VAL A 42 -8.17 -7.81 -3.18
CA VAL A 42 -7.60 -9.16 -3.09
C VAL A 42 -7.01 -9.60 -4.41
N HIS A 43 -7.70 -9.31 -5.51
CA HIS A 43 -7.36 -9.84 -6.82
C HIS A 43 -6.14 -9.11 -7.40
N TRP A 44 -6.11 -7.77 -7.38
CA TRP A 44 -4.96 -7.06 -7.94
C TRP A 44 -3.70 -7.24 -7.10
N ILE A 45 -3.80 -7.28 -5.76
CA ILE A 45 -2.65 -7.56 -4.89
C ILE A 45 -2.09 -8.94 -5.20
N THR A 46 -2.96 -9.95 -5.31
CA THR A 46 -2.53 -11.32 -5.62
C THR A 46 -1.88 -11.42 -7.00
N GLU A 47 -2.50 -10.85 -8.04
CA GLU A 47 -1.93 -10.82 -9.39
C GLU A 47 -0.57 -10.11 -9.43
N PHE A 48 -0.47 -8.94 -8.81
CA PHE A 48 0.75 -8.14 -8.79
C PHE A 48 1.90 -8.87 -8.07
N MET A 49 1.63 -9.46 -6.91
CA MET A 49 2.65 -10.20 -6.16
C MET A 49 3.06 -11.49 -6.87
N ALA A 50 2.13 -12.20 -7.53
CA ALA A 50 2.44 -13.39 -8.32
C ALA A 50 3.32 -13.06 -9.55
N ASP A 51 3.18 -11.86 -10.12
CA ASP A 51 4.03 -11.35 -11.21
C ASP A 51 5.40 -10.84 -10.72
N GLY A 52 5.75 -11.02 -9.44
CA GLY A 52 7.02 -10.56 -8.89
C GLY A 52 7.00 -9.11 -8.39
N GLY A 53 5.83 -8.63 -7.97
CA GLY A 53 5.70 -7.38 -7.21
C GLY A 53 6.40 -7.47 -5.84
N ASP A 54 6.95 -6.35 -5.35
CA ASP A 54 7.68 -6.32 -4.09
C ASP A 54 6.89 -5.68 -2.95
N ALA A 55 6.18 -4.59 -3.24
CA ALA A 55 5.45 -3.81 -2.24
C ALA A 55 4.21 -3.12 -2.81
N ILE A 56 3.27 -2.79 -1.94
CA ILE A 56 2.10 -1.99 -2.26
C ILE A 56 2.12 -0.66 -1.50
N LEU A 57 1.58 0.37 -2.15
CA LEU A 57 1.37 1.69 -1.58
C LEU A 57 -0.13 1.96 -1.48
N SER A 58 -0.64 2.25 -0.29
CA SER A 58 -2.07 2.47 -0.09
C SER A 58 -2.36 3.76 0.66
N ALA A 59 -3.37 4.49 0.20
CA ALA A 59 -3.97 5.61 0.91
C ALA A 59 -5.41 5.32 1.38
N ASP A 60 -5.92 4.10 1.14
CA ASP A 60 -7.22 3.64 1.63
C ASP A 60 -7.25 3.70 3.16
N ARG A 61 -8.20 4.45 3.72
CA ARG A 61 -8.37 4.62 5.16
C ARG A 61 -8.64 3.28 5.87
N ASP A 62 -9.38 2.41 5.21
CA ASP A 62 -9.90 1.18 5.82
C ASP A 62 -8.99 -0.02 5.50
N PHE A 63 -7.82 0.23 4.91
CA PHE A 63 -6.93 -0.82 4.39
C PHE A 63 -6.62 -1.91 5.42
N LEU A 64 -6.31 -1.46 6.64
CA LEU A 64 -5.91 -2.32 7.75
C LEU A 64 -7.09 -2.98 8.47
N GLU A 65 -8.31 -2.51 8.20
CA GLU A 65 -9.53 -3.00 8.83
C GLU A 65 -10.31 -3.96 7.93
N ASN A 66 -10.11 -3.85 6.61
CA ASN A 66 -10.75 -4.64 5.57
C ASN A 66 -10.21 -6.09 5.56
N PRO A 67 -10.96 -7.09 6.07
CA PRO A 67 -10.42 -8.43 6.27
C PRO A 67 -9.93 -9.13 4.99
N PRO A 68 -10.62 -9.04 3.84
CA PRO A 68 -10.10 -9.49 2.56
C PRO A 68 -8.72 -8.94 2.19
N GLN A 69 -8.51 -7.62 2.31
CA GLN A 69 -7.24 -6.99 1.96
C GLN A 69 -6.10 -7.44 2.88
N VAL A 70 -6.35 -7.43 4.19
CA VAL A 70 -5.39 -7.90 5.19
C VAL A 70 -5.00 -9.36 4.95
N ASP A 71 -5.97 -10.21 4.60
CA ASP A 71 -5.71 -11.61 4.28
C ASP A 71 -4.97 -11.78 2.95
N ALA A 72 -5.21 -10.92 1.95
CA ALA A 72 -4.42 -10.91 0.72
C ALA A 72 -2.95 -10.60 1.00
N VAL A 73 -2.65 -9.57 1.80
CA VAL A 73 -1.29 -9.26 2.27
C VAL A 73 -0.67 -10.45 3.01
N PHE A 74 -1.45 -11.11 3.88
CA PHE A 74 -0.99 -12.28 4.61
C PHE A 74 -0.59 -13.43 3.69
N ARG A 75 -1.42 -13.75 2.68
CA ARG A 75 -1.19 -14.88 1.77
C ARG A 75 -0.06 -14.63 0.78
N THR A 76 0.05 -13.41 0.27
CA THR A 76 1.04 -13.06 -0.77
C THR A 76 2.40 -12.68 -0.19
N GLY A 77 2.44 -12.31 1.09
CA GLY A 77 3.67 -11.81 1.71
C GLY A 77 3.94 -10.34 1.42
N ALA A 78 3.00 -9.61 0.82
CA ALA A 78 3.20 -8.22 0.39
C ALA A 78 3.74 -7.32 1.51
N LYS A 79 4.71 -6.48 1.14
CA LYS A 79 5.16 -5.36 1.97
C LYS A 79 4.21 -4.19 1.75
N VAL A 80 3.82 -3.49 2.81
CA VAL A 80 2.82 -2.42 2.72
C VAL A 80 3.41 -1.11 3.20
N ILE A 81 3.28 -0.07 2.37
CA ILE A 81 3.45 1.32 2.78
C ILE A 81 2.06 1.94 2.83
N HIS A 82 1.59 2.24 4.05
CA HIS A 82 0.26 2.80 4.26
C HIS A 82 0.37 4.28 4.60
N LEU A 83 -0.06 5.15 3.67
CA LEU A 83 0.01 6.59 3.82
C LEU A 83 -0.86 7.06 5.01
N PRO A 84 -0.45 8.11 5.73
CA PRO A 84 -1.18 8.54 6.92
C PRO A 84 -2.58 9.05 6.55
N PRO A 85 -3.61 8.87 7.40
CA PRO A 85 -4.97 9.33 7.10
C PRO A 85 -5.07 10.82 6.74
N LYS A 86 -4.22 11.66 7.34
CA LYS A 86 -4.13 13.10 7.01
C LYS A 86 -3.70 13.35 5.56
N TRP A 87 -2.93 12.45 4.96
CA TRP A 87 -2.53 12.53 3.56
C TRP A 87 -3.74 12.35 2.64
N GLY A 88 -4.57 11.32 2.87
CA GLY A 88 -5.78 11.09 2.08
C GLY A 88 -6.80 12.25 2.17
N GLN A 89 -6.77 13.02 3.26
CA GLN A 89 -7.64 14.18 3.48
C GLN A 89 -7.05 15.51 2.96
N ALA A 90 -5.77 15.53 2.59
CA ALA A 90 -5.09 16.74 2.16
C ALA A 90 -5.36 17.05 0.69
N LYS A 91 -5.12 18.31 0.29
CA LYS A 91 -5.16 18.71 -1.12
C LYS A 91 -3.99 18.07 -1.89
N GLY A 92 -4.19 17.85 -3.18
CA GLY A 92 -3.20 17.22 -4.07
C GLY A 92 -1.79 17.81 -3.99
N THR A 93 -1.66 19.14 -3.83
CA THR A 93 -0.34 19.78 -3.67
C THR A 93 0.40 19.32 -2.41
N MET A 94 -0.31 19.22 -1.28
CA MET A 94 0.25 18.75 -0.02
C MET A 94 0.51 17.24 -0.07
N GLN A 95 -0.37 16.48 -0.72
CA GLN A 95 -0.16 15.06 -0.96
C GLN A 95 1.14 14.82 -1.74
N SER A 96 1.33 15.53 -2.86
CA SER A 96 2.55 15.47 -3.68
C SER A 96 3.79 15.86 -2.88
N ALA A 97 3.76 17.00 -2.19
CA ALA A 97 4.91 17.46 -1.41
C ALA A 97 5.31 16.43 -0.35
N HIS A 98 4.34 15.90 0.40
CA HIS A 98 4.59 14.92 1.45
C HIS A 98 5.23 13.63 0.91
N ILE A 99 4.65 13.04 -0.13
CA ILE A 99 5.15 11.77 -0.66
C ILE A 99 6.52 11.91 -1.31
N LEU A 100 6.77 13.01 -2.03
CA LEU A 100 8.06 13.29 -2.65
C LEU A 100 9.17 13.43 -1.60
N MET A 101 8.91 14.13 -0.50
CA MET A 101 9.88 14.32 0.57
C MET A 101 10.21 13.04 1.35
N TRP A 102 9.29 12.07 1.36
CA TRP A 102 9.48 10.78 2.05
C TRP A 102 9.95 9.66 1.12
N TRP A 103 9.96 9.85 -0.20
CA TRP A 103 10.09 8.76 -1.16
C TRP A 103 11.39 7.95 -1.04
N ALA A 104 12.53 8.63 -0.92
CA ALA A 104 13.83 7.96 -0.76
C ALA A 104 13.84 6.96 0.40
N ARG A 105 13.14 7.29 1.49
CA ARG A 105 13.06 6.45 2.70
C ARG A 105 12.00 5.39 2.62
N ILE A 106 10.94 5.64 1.83
CA ILE A 106 9.98 4.59 1.49
C ILE A 106 10.72 3.46 0.78
N GLU A 107 11.58 3.77 -0.20
CA GLU A 107 12.39 2.77 -0.89
C GLU A 107 13.35 2.03 0.06
N GLU A 108 14.08 2.75 0.90
CA GLU A 108 15.00 2.15 1.90
C GLU A 108 14.26 1.27 2.90
N CYS A 109 13.09 1.71 3.37
CA CYS A 109 12.24 0.94 4.25
C CYS A 109 11.79 -0.36 3.56
N ILE A 110 11.32 -0.30 2.31
CA ILE A 110 10.90 -1.48 1.56
C ILE A 110 12.05 -2.50 1.40
N LEU A 111 13.28 -2.04 1.17
CA LEU A 111 14.45 -2.93 1.09
C LEU A 111 14.69 -3.67 2.42
N ALA A 112 14.59 -2.96 3.55
CA ALA A 112 14.80 -3.52 4.88
C ALA A 112 13.62 -4.34 5.42
N MET A 113 12.42 -4.13 4.88
CA MET A 113 11.20 -4.80 5.32
C MET A 113 11.25 -6.31 5.07
N LYS A 114 10.74 -7.06 6.04
CA LYS A 114 10.37 -8.48 5.90
C LYS A 114 8.98 -8.59 5.26
N PRO A 115 8.66 -9.74 4.63
CA PRO A 115 7.31 -9.98 4.12
C PRO A 115 6.22 -9.77 5.18
N ARG A 116 5.06 -9.25 4.77
CA ARG A 116 3.88 -8.96 5.62
C ARG A 116 4.05 -7.83 6.64
N GLN A 117 5.11 -7.04 6.53
CA GLN A 117 5.24 -5.83 7.34
C GLN A 117 4.49 -4.65 6.71
N CYS A 118 3.99 -3.76 7.56
CA CYS A 118 3.41 -2.49 7.17
C CYS A 118 4.13 -1.35 7.88
N PHE A 119 4.45 -0.30 7.12
CA PHE A 119 5.05 0.91 7.62
C PHE A 119 4.32 2.14 7.08
N ARG A 120 4.47 3.27 7.78
CA ARG A 120 3.82 4.53 7.43
C ARG A 120 4.79 5.69 7.58
N PRO A 121 4.88 6.59 6.58
CA PRO A 121 5.58 7.86 6.76
C PRO A 121 4.80 8.76 7.74
N PRO A 122 5.46 9.37 8.74
CA PRO A 122 4.86 10.40 9.58
C PRO A 122 4.28 11.54 8.76
N TRP A 123 3.23 12.20 9.27
CA TRP A 123 2.62 13.35 8.60
C TRP A 123 3.57 14.53 8.46
N ASN A 124 4.34 14.82 9.51
CA ASN A 124 5.27 15.94 9.48
C ASN A 124 6.47 15.57 8.58
N ILE A 125 6.84 16.49 7.69
CA ILE A 125 8.01 16.33 6.84
C ILE A 125 9.25 16.47 7.71
N ASN A 126 10.14 15.50 7.61
CA ASN A 126 11.44 15.50 8.25
C ASN A 126 12.41 14.89 7.24
N GLU A 127 13.57 15.49 7.01
CA GLU A 127 14.60 15.01 6.06
C GLU A 127 15.48 13.89 6.62
N THR A 128 15.49 13.68 7.94
CA THR A 128 16.26 12.60 8.61
C THR A 128 15.42 11.63 9.46
N GLY A 129 14.11 11.85 9.60
CA GLY A 129 13.19 10.93 10.28
C GLY A 129 12.98 9.57 9.60
N GLU A 130 12.39 8.63 10.34
CA GLU A 130 12.12 7.24 9.91
C GLU A 130 10.62 6.97 9.70
N LEU A 131 10.30 5.93 8.91
CA LEU A 131 8.94 5.41 8.81
C LEU A 131 8.56 4.65 10.09
N GLN A 132 7.28 4.72 10.46
CA GLN A 132 6.77 4.07 11.66
C GLN A 132 6.15 2.72 11.33
N PRO A 133 6.43 1.65 12.10
CA PRO A 133 5.78 0.37 11.92
C PRO A 133 4.29 0.46 12.26
N VAL A 134 3.47 -0.22 11.47
CA VAL A 134 2.03 -0.32 11.70
C VAL A 134 1.65 -1.78 11.88
N ALA A 135 1.00 -2.09 13.01
CA ALA A 135 0.56 -3.44 13.30
C ALA A 135 -0.61 -3.84 12.38
N ILE A 136 -0.53 -5.04 11.81
CA ILE A 136 -1.63 -5.64 11.04
C ILE A 136 -2.19 -6.82 11.82
N ASP A 137 -3.48 -6.81 12.12
CA ASP A 137 -4.15 -7.91 12.82
C ASP A 137 -4.65 -8.99 11.85
N PHE A 138 -3.72 -9.85 11.43
CA PHE A 138 -4.02 -10.98 10.56
C PHE A 138 -4.98 -12.00 11.20
N GLN A 139 -4.88 -12.20 12.52
CA GLN A 139 -5.69 -13.21 13.21
C GLN A 139 -7.17 -12.82 13.20
N SER A 140 -7.47 -11.56 13.53
CA SER A 140 -8.84 -11.04 13.51
C SER A 140 -9.41 -11.03 12.09
N ALA A 141 -8.61 -10.67 11.08
CA ALA A 141 -9.03 -10.70 9.69
C ALA A 141 -9.46 -12.12 9.25
N GLN A 142 -8.63 -13.13 9.53
CA GLN A 142 -8.94 -14.52 9.20
C GLN A 142 -10.16 -15.05 9.95
N LYS A 143 -10.34 -14.69 11.23
CA LYS A 143 -11.55 -15.05 12.00
C LYS A 143 -12.81 -14.47 11.38
N LYS A 144 -12.78 -13.19 10.99
CA LYS A 144 -13.91 -12.51 10.31
C LYS A 144 -14.26 -13.20 8.99
N LEU A 145 -13.27 -13.53 8.15
CA LEU A 145 -13.48 -14.25 6.89
C LEU A 145 -14.07 -15.65 7.10
N LYS A 146 -13.56 -16.43 8.05
CA LYS A 146 -14.10 -17.76 8.39
C LYS A 146 -15.57 -17.68 8.84
N LYS A 147 -15.92 -16.66 9.64
CA LYS A 147 -17.30 -16.44 10.10
C LYS A 147 -18.23 -16.06 8.94
N ALA A 148 -17.78 -15.22 8.02
CA ALA A 148 -18.54 -14.84 6.83
C ALA A 148 -18.81 -16.05 5.92
N ALA A 149 -17.79 -16.89 5.67
CA ALA A 149 -17.92 -18.09 4.85
C ALA A 149 -18.90 -19.12 5.44
N LYS A 150 -18.97 -19.24 6.77
CA LYS A 150 -19.96 -20.12 7.44
C LYS A 150 -21.39 -19.61 7.29
N LYS A 151 -21.61 -18.30 7.37
CA LYS A 151 -22.94 -17.70 7.20
C LYS A 151 -23.46 -17.85 5.77
N GLY A 152 -22.60 -17.66 4.76
CA GLY A 152 -22.99 -17.79 3.36
C GLY A 152 -23.29 -19.22 2.89
N LYS A 153 -22.89 -20.26 3.65
CA LYS A 153 -23.24 -21.66 3.37
C LYS A 153 -24.54 -22.12 4.04
N ALA A 154 -25.11 -21.30 4.93
CA ALA A 154 -26.33 -21.60 5.68
C ALA A 154 -27.55 -20.85 5.13
N SER A 155 -27.43 -20.26 3.94
CA SER A 155 -28.47 -19.57 3.17
C SER A 155 -28.54 -20.20 1.79
#